data_AF-A0AAD3XK68-F1
#
_entry.id   AF-A0AAD3XK68-F1
#
_cell.length_a   1.000
_cell.length_b   1.000
_cell.length_c   1.000
_cell.angle_alpha   90.00
_cell.angle_beta   90.00
_cell.angle_gamma   90.00
#
_symmetry.space_group_name_H-M   'P 1'
#
loop_
_entity.id
_entity.type
_entity.pdbx_description
1 polymer ?
#
loop_
_entity_poly.entity_id
_entity_poly.type
_entity_poly.pdbx_seq_one_letter_code
_entity_poly.pdbx_strand_id
1 'polypeptide(L)'
;MEIHNQIFYTTLCSCFLSLTGLILQGNLLVAVDFAHRHNDCFFDIALLSTVATASQFFISYTIRTFGALTFATIMTTRQLVSILLSCLWFAHPLSSAQWVGAVFVFGSLYVKSLFRNNDLNPLPPNVQNKASSELSPLKGIP
;
A
#
# COMPACT_ATOMS: atom_id res chain seq x y z
N MET A 1 -15.40 17.97 3.87
CA MET A 1 -15.07 16.86 4.79
C MET A 1 -13.64 17.05 5.27
N GLU A 2 -13.43 17.33 6.55
CA GLU A 2 -12.09 17.38 7.12
C GLU A 2 -11.37 16.03 6.99
N ILE A 3 -10.04 16.07 6.81
CA ILE A 3 -9.18 14.88 6.68
C ILE A 3 -9.35 13.90 7.86
N HIS A 4 -9.61 14.47 9.04
CA HIS A 4 -9.90 13.75 10.28
C HIS A 4 -11.06 12.74 10.11
N ASN A 5 -12.15 13.16 9.47
CA ASN A 5 -13.34 12.33 9.32
C ASN A 5 -13.09 11.15 8.36
N GLN A 6 -12.31 11.37 7.29
CA GLN A 6 -11.93 10.31 6.36
C GLN A 6 -11.07 9.23 7.03
N ILE A 7 -10.08 9.66 7.82
CA ILE A 7 -9.18 8.75 8.54
C ILE A 7 -9.97 7.96 9.58
N PHE A 8 -10.85 8.63 10.34
CA PHE A 8 -11.68 7.98 11.35
C PHE A 8 -12.57 6.87 10.77
N TYR A 9 -13.33 7.16 9.71
CA TYR A 9 -14.19 6.15 9.08
C TYR A 9 -13.41 4.97 8.49
N THR A 10 -12.26 5.24 7.86
CA THR A 10 -11.41 4.19 7.29
C THR A 10 -10.91 3.26 8.39
N THR A 11 -10.35 3.82 9.47
CA THR A 11 -9.78 3.03 10.58
C THR A 11 -10.86 2.27 11.34
N LEU A 12 -12.05 2.84 11.53
CA LEU A 12 -13.19 2.13 12.13
C LEU A 12 -13.62 0.94 11.29
N CYS A 13 -13.82 1.13 9.99
CA CYS A 13 -14.21 0.05 9.09
C CYS A 13 -13.16 -1.08 9.10
N SER A 14 -11.87 -0.73 9.02
CA SER A 14 -10.78 -1.72 9.12
C SER A 14 -10.79 -2.47 10.46
N CYS A 15 -11.07 -1.79 11.57
CA CYS A 15 -11.18 -2.43 12.88
C CYS A 15 -12.32 -3.44 12.93
N PHE A 16 -13.52 -3.07 12.46
CA PHE A 16 -14.66 -3.98 12.39
C PHE A 16 -14.37 -5.20 11.51
N LEU A 17 -13.85 -4.98 10.30
CA LEU A 17 -13.51 -6.08 9.39
C LEU A 17 -12.43 -7.00 9.98
N SER A 18 -11.41 -6.43 10.63
CA SER A 18 -10.37 -7.21 11.29
C SER A 18 -10.92 -8.02 12.47
N LEU A 19 -11.80 -7.43 13.29
CA LEU A 19 -12.42 -8.10 14.41
C LEU A 19 -13.32 -9.26 13.94
N THR A 20 -14.16 -9.01 12.94
CA THR A 20 -15.00 -10.05 12.33
C THR A 20 -14.14 -11.17 11.73
N GLY A 21 -13.06 -10.85 11.02
CA GLY A 21 -12.12 -11.84 10.50
C GLY A 21 -11.51 -12.71 11.61
N LEU A 22 -11.10 -12.10 12.74
CA LEU A 22 -10.54 -12.82 13.88
C LEU A 22 -11.56 -13.74 14.56
N ILE A 23 -12.82 -13.30 14.66
CA ILE A 23 -13.92 -14.10 15.20
C ILE A 23 -14.22 -15.29 14.28
N LEU A 24 -14.33 -15.07 12.97
CA LEU A 24 -14.60 -16.13 11.98
C LEU A 24 -13.52 -17.21 11.98
N GLN A 25 -12.26 -16.83 12.23
CA GLN A 25 -11.14 -17.77 12.30
C GLN A 25 -10.99 -18.45 13.67
N GLY A 26 -11.73 -18.00 14.70
CA GLY A 26 -11.68 -18.55 16.06
C GLY A 26 -10.41 -18.20 16.85
N ASN A 27 -9.54 -17.35 16.32
CA ASN A 27 -8.22 -17.06 16.90
C ASN A 27 -8.23 -15.93 17.93
N LEU A 28 -9.37 -15.26 18.15
CA LEU A 28 -9.47 -14.12 19.07
C LEU A 28 -9.04 -14.46 20.50
N LEU A 29 -9.53 -15.58 21.05
CA LEU A 29 -9.22 -15.97 22.43
C LEU A 29 -7.73 -16.35 22.60
N VAL A 30 -7.14 -16.98 21.59
CA VAL A 30 -5.72 -17.35 21.58
C VAL A 30 -4.85 -16.09 21.53
N ALA A 31 -5.23 -15.09 20.72
CA ALA A 31 -4.52 -13.82 20.64
C ALA A 31 -4.55 -13.05 21.97
N VAL A 32 -5.67 -13.07 22.68
CA VAL A 32 -5.82 -12.41 24.00
C VAL A 32 -5.00 -13.14 25.07
N ASP A 33 -5.01 -14.48 25.11
CA ASP A 33 -4.17 -15.25 26.06
C ASP A 33 -2.67 -14.97 25.83
N PHE A 34 -2.24 -14.92 24.57
CA PHE A 34 -0.86 -14.57 24.21
C PHE A 34 -0.47 -13.16 24.69
N ALA A 35 -1.31 -12.16 24.42
CA ALA A 35 -1.06 -10.79 24.85
C ALA A 35 -0.99 -10.67 26.38
N HIS A 36 -1.84 -11.39 27.12
CA HIS A 36 -1.82 -11.38 28.58
C HIS A 36 -0.58 -12.08 29.16
N ARG A 37 -0.10 -13.15 28.51
CA ARG A 37 1.06 -13.93 28.97
C ARG A 37 2.40 -13.24 28.66
N HIS A 38 2.46 -12.41 27.63
CA HIS A 38 3.66 -11.67 27.22
C HIS A 38 3.45 -10.15 27.36
N ASN A 39 3.68 -9.62 28.56
CA ASN A 39 3.49 -8.19 28.83
C ASN A 39 4.40 -7.27 28.00
N ASP A 40 5.60 -7.74 27.59
CA ASP A 40 6.49 -6.98 26.70
C ASP A 40 5.85 -6.69 25.33
N CYS A 41 4.96 -7.57 24.86
CA CYS A 41 4.26 -7.43 23.59
C CYS A 41 3.33 -6.20 23.58
N PHE A 42 2.84 -5.73 24.73
CA PHE A 42 2.02 -4.53 24.79
C PHE A 42 2.77 -3.29 24.31
N PHE A 43 4.07 -3.21 24.57
CA PHE A 43 4.88 -2.08 24.10
C PHE A 43 5.02 -2.11 22.57
N ASP A 44 5.30 -3.28 21.99
CA ASP A 44 5.38 -3.45 20.53
C ASP A 44 4.04 -3.11 19.87
N ILE A 45 2.91 -3.55 20.44
CA ILE A 45 1.56 -3.24 19.95
C ILE A 45 1.30 -1.74 19.99
N ALA A 46 1.65 -1.07 21.10
CA ALA A 46 1.45 0.38 21.24
C ALA A 46 2.32 1.17 20.25
N LEU A 47 3.59 0.77 20.09
CA LEU A 47 4.50 1.39 19.13
C LEU A 47 4.01 1.17 17.69
N LEU A 48 3.64 -0.06 17.33
CA LEU A 48 3.07 -0.37 16.02
C LEU A 48 1.79 0.43 15.76
N SER A 49 0.89 0.56 16.74
CA SER A 49 -0.36 1.31 16.60
C SER A 49 -0.14 2.81 16.40
N THR A 50 0.78 3.42 17.16
CA THR A 50 1.11 4.85 17.04
C THR A 50 1.77 5.14 15.69
N VAL A 51 2.72 4.31 15.26
CA VAL A 51 3.36 4.43 13.94
C VAL A 51 2.35 4.21 12.81
N ALA A 52 1.45 3.24 12.95
CA ALA A 52 0.40 2.99 11.96
C ALA A 52 -0.54 4.18 11.83
N THR A 53 -0.98 4.76 12.96
CA THR A 53 -1.85 5.93 12.97
C THR A 53 -1.15 7.15 12.37
N ALA A 54 0.11 7.43 12.75
CA ALA A 54 0.91 8.50 12.15
C ALA A 54 1.07 8.32 10.63
N SER A 55 1.32 7.09 10.18
CA SER A 55 1.41 6.76 8.75
C SER A 55 0.09 7.01 8.03
N GLN A 56 -1.05 6.72 8.66
CA GLN A 56 -2.39 6.94 8.11
C GLN A 56 -2.63 8.44 7.79
N PHE A 57 -2.17 9.34 8.66
CA PHE A 57 -2.21 10.78 8.40
C PHE A 57 -1.36 11.16 7.19
N PHE A 58 -0.15 10.62 7.09
CA PHE A 58 0.75 10.89 5.98
C PHE A 58 0.20 10.39 4.63
N ILE A 59 -0.42 9.21 4.63
CA ILE A 59 -1.10 8.63 3.47
C ILE A 59 -2.23 9.55 3.01
N SER A 60 -3.11 9.92 3.93
CA SER A 60 -4.26 10.76 3.59
C SER A 60 -3.83 12.13 3.07
N TYR A 61 -2.79 12.73 3.69
CA TYR A 61 -2.19 13.97 3.21
C TYR A 61 -1.60 13.84 1.81
N THR A 62 -0.83 12.79 1.55
CA THR A 62 -0.21 12.53 0.24
C THR A 62 -1.26 12.37 -0.86
N ILE A 63 -2.35 11.62 -0.59
CA ILE A 63 -3.44 11.43 -1.55
C ILE A 63 -4.14 12.76 -1.85
N ARG A 64 -4.34 13.62 -0.84
CA ARG A 64 -4.96 14.94 -1.06
C ARG A 64 -4.09 15.88 -1.88
N THR A 65 -2.78 15.87 -1.65
CA THR A 65 -1.85 16.81 -2.30
C THR A 65 -1.43 16.32 -3.69
N PHE A 66 -1.13 15.04 -3.86
CA PHE A 66 -0.53 14.46 -5.07
C PHE A 66 -1.43 13.46 -5.80
N GLY A 67 -2.62 13.16 -5.27
CA GLY A 67 -3.56 12.20 -5.85
C GLY A 67 -3.24 10.73 -5.52
N ALA A 68 -4.20 9.86 -5.82
CA ALA A 68 -4.12 8.42 -5.54
C ALA A 68 -3.07 7.70 -6.40
N LEU A 69 -2.84 8.14 -7.64
CA LEU A 69 -1.88 7.52 -8.57
C LEU A 69 -0.43 7.65 -8.07
N THR A 70 -0.06 8.84 -7.57
CA THR A 70 1.26 9.10 -7.01
C THR A 70 1.48 8.26 -5.76
N PHE A 71 0.48 8.18 -4.87
CA PHE A 71 0.53 7.34 -3.68
C PHE A 71 0.73 5.84 -4.02
N ALA A 72 -0.01 5.31 -4.99
CA ALA A 72 0.16 3.93 -5.46
C ALA A 72 1.57 3.69 -6.03
N THR A 73 2.13 4.67 -6.74
CA THR A 73 3.50 4.61 -7.26
C THR A 73 4.54 4.59 -6.13
N ILE A 74 4.36 5.39 -5.09
CA ILE A 74 5.23 5.40 -3.91
C ILE A 74 5.19 4.05 -3.19
N MET A 75 3.99 3.50 -2.93
CA MET A 75 3.85 2.20 -2.26
C MET A 75 4.52 1.07 -3.05
N THR A 76 4.27 0.99 -4.35
CA THR A 76 4.86 -0.04 -5.21
C THR A 76 6.38 0.09 -5.30
N THR A 77 6.91 1.31 -5.38
CA THR A 77 8.36 1.56 -5.36
C THR A 77 8.97 1.08 -4.05
N ARG A 78 8.38 1.43 -2.90
CA ARG A 78 8.86 0.99 -1.59
C ARG A 78 8.85 -0.54 -1.46
N GLN A 79 7.79 -1.20 -1.92
CA GLN A 79 7.68 -2.66 -1.90
C GLN A 79 8.77 -3.32 -2.75
N LEU A 80 8.99 -2.78 -3.96
CA LEU A 80 9.99 -3.27 -4.91
C LEU A 80 11.41 -3.06 -4.40
N VAL A 81 11.72 -1.91 -3.82
CA VAL A 81 13.03 -1.65 -3.20
C VAL A 81 13.31 -2.66 -2.10
N SER A 82 12.34 -2.96 -1.23
CA SER A 82 12.49 -3.96 -0.17
C SER A 82 12.76 -5.36 -0.73
N ILE A 83 12.05 -5.77 -1.79
CA ILE A 83 12.28 -7.05 -2.47
C ILE A 83 13.70 -7.11 -3.04
N LEU A 84 14.15 -6.05 -3.72
CA LEU A 84 15.48 -6.00 -4.31
C LEU A 84 16.59 -6.03 -3.26
N LEU A 85 16.44 -5.28 -2.16
CA LEU A 85 17.37 -5.33 -1.03
C LEU A 85 17.41 -6.73 -0.40
N SER A 86 16.25 -7.38 -0.24
CA SER A 86 16.19 -8.76 0.26
C SER A 86 16.93 -9.74 -0.64
N CYS A 87 16.76 -9.64 -1.97
CA CYS A 87 17.50 -10.45 -2.93
C CYS A 87 19.01 -10.21 -2.88
N LEU A 88 19.45 -8.94 -2.72
CA LEU A 88 20.86 -8.59 -2.61
C LEU A 88 21.48 -9.07 -1.29
N TRP A 89 20.75 -8.94 -0.18
CA TRP A 89 21.24 -9.29 1.16
C TRP A 89 21.30 -10.81 1.39
N PHE A 90 20.31 -11.56 0.90
CA PHE A 90 20.22 -12.99 1.19
C PHE A 90 21.19 -13.86 0.39
N ALA A 91 21.86 -13.33 -0.65
CA ALA A 91 23.02 -13.87 -1.40
C ALA A 91 23.40 -15.35 -1.15
N HIS A 92 22.43 -16.26 -1.17
CA HIS A 92 22.65 -17.69 -1.24
C HIS A 92 23.30 -17.96 -2.62
N PRO A 93 23.82 -19.16 -2.93
CA PRO A 93 24.17 -19.49 -4.31
C PRO A 93 22.90 -19.44 -5.17
N LEU A 94 22.53 -18.23 -5.58
CA LEU A 94 21.32 -17.90 -6.29
C LEU A 94 21.49 -18.49 -7.69
N SER A 95 20.52 -19.30 -8.09
CA SER A 95 20.47 -19.88 -9.43
C SER A 95 20.52 -18.76 -10.47
N SER A 96 21.14 -19.02 -11.63
CA SER A 96 21.31 -18.04 -12.72
C SER A 96 20.00 -17.32 -13.10
N ALA A 97 18.86 -17.99 -12.93
CA ALA A 97 17.52 -17.42 -13.15
C ALA A 97 17.16 -16.23 -12.23
N GLN A 98 17.65 -16.20 -10.99
CA GLN A 98 17.37 -15.11 -10.04
C GLN A 98 18.15 -13.84 -10.38
N TRP A 99 19.35 -14.00 -10.93
CA TRP A 99 20.14 -12.88 -11.47
C TRP A 99 19.44 -12.22 -12.67
N VAL A 100 18.90 -13.03 -13.58
CA VAL A 100 18.10 -12.54 -14.71
C VAL A 100 16.83 -11.81 -14.23
N GLY A 101 16.15 -12.35 -13.21
CA GLY A 101 15.00 -11.71 -12.59
C GLY A 101 15.32 -10.34 -11.98
N ALA A 102 16.45 -10.22 -11.27
CA ALA A 102 16.89 -8.95 -10.69
C ALA A 102 17.18 -7.90 -11.77
N VAL A 103 17.91 -8.28 -12.84
CA VAL A 103 18.19 -7.39 -13.97
C VAL A 103 16.89 -6.97 -14.67
N PHE A 104 15.91 -7.86 -14.82
CA PHE A 104 14.64 -7.53 -15.45
C PHE A 104 13.81 -6.54 -14.62
N VAL A 105 13.78 -6.70 -13.29
CA VAL A 105 13.06 -5.78 -12.38
C VAL A 105 13.73 -4.41 -12.33
N PHE A 106 15.05 -4.34 -12.12
CA PHE A 106 15.79 -3.08 -12.12
C PHE A 106 15.75 -2.39 -13.50
N GLY A 107 15.92 -3.16 -14.58
CA GLY A 107 15.84 -2.66 -15.95
C GLY A 107 14.47 -2.09 -16.28
N SER A 108 13.39 -2.81 -15.95
CA SER A 108 12.01 -2.33 -16.16
C SER A 108 11.72 -1.05 -15.37
N LEU A 109 12.24 -0.95 -14.15
CA LEU A 109 12.07 0.24 -13.31
C LEU A 109 12.79 1.46 -13.92
N TYR A 110 14.05 1.28 -14.34
CA TYR A 110 14.86 2.35 -14.92
C TYR A 110 14.32 2.80 -16.28
N VAL A 111 13.94 1.85 -17.14
CA VAL A 111 13.24 2.12 -18.40
C VAL A 111 11.98 2.92 -18.12
N LYS A 112 11.08 2.42 -17.27
CA LYS A 112 9.83 3.14 -16.95
C LYS A 112 10.07 4.53 -16.36
N SER A 113 11.10 4.71 -15.54
CA SER A 113 11.47 6.02 -14.98
C SER A 113 12.03 6.99 -16.04
N LEU A 114 12.83 6.50 -16.99
CA LEU A 114 13.40 7.30 -18.06
C LEU A 114 12.35 7.64 -19.14
N PHE A 115 11.48 6.70 -19.50
CA PHE A 115 10.36 6.95 -20.40
C PHE A 115 9.31 7.87 -19.75
N ARG A 116 9.11 7.80 -18.43
CA ARG A 116 8.24 8.74 -17.71
C ARG A 116 8.76 10.18 -17.74
N ASN A 117 10.07 10.41 -17.81
CA ASN A 117 10.63 11.76 -18.03
C ASN A 117 10.35 12.30 -19.44
N ASN A 118 10.11 11.42 -20.42
CA ASN A 118 9.73 11.80 -21.80
C ASN A 118 8.21 11.80 -22.05
N ASP A 119 7.40 11.19 -21.17
CA ASP A 119 5.92 11.20 -21.18
C ASP A 119 5.33 12.47 -20.53
N LEU A 120 6.02 13.61 -20.62
CA LEU A 120 5.38 14.93 -20.58
C LEU A 120 4.80 15.33 -21.95
N ASN A 121 4.42 14.35 -22.77
CA ASN A 121 3.40 14.56 -23.78
C ASN A 121 2.08 14.07 -23.18
N PRO A 122 1.16 14.96 -22.75
CA PRO A 122 -0.09 14.53 -22.15
C PRO A 122 -0.79 13.56 -23.10
N LEU A 123 -1.18 12.40 -22.57
CA LEU A 123 -1.99 11.43 -23.29
C LEU A 123 -3.15 12.17 -23.98
N PRO A 124 -3.45 11.86 -25.25
CA PRO A 124 -4.42 12.60 -26.01
C PRO A 124 -5.76 12.63 -25.25
N PRO A 125 -6.46 13.79 -25.23
CA PRO A 125 -7.66 14.03 -24.41
C PRO A 125 -8.80 13.03 -24.63
N ASN A 126 -8.72 12.18 -25.65
CA ASN A 126 -9.65 11.11 -25.94
C ASN A 126 -9.62 9.97 -24.89
N VAL A 127 -8.44 9.59 -24.38
CA VAL A 127 -8.30 8.46 -23.44
C VAL A 127 -8.78 8.84 -22.03
N GLN A 128 -8.53 10.10 -21.62
CA GLN A 128 -9.02 10.64 -20.35
C GLN A 128 -10.54 10.79 -20.36
N ASN A 129 -11.13 11.25 -21.47
CA ASN A 129 -12.57 11.32 -21.63
C ASN A 129 -13.22 9.93 -21.61
N LYS A 130 -12.62 8.92 -22.26
CA LYS A 130 -13.16 7.56 -22.22
C LYS A 130 -13.17 6.96 -20.81
N ALA A 131 -12.08 7.14 -20.05
CA ALA A 131 -12.01 6.68 -18.65
C ALA A 131 -12.99 7.42 -17.72
N SER A 132 -13.21 8.71 -17.95
CA SER A 132 -14.19 9.53 -17.19
C SER A 132 -15.64 9.19 -17.56
N SER A 133 -15.87 8.83 -18.83
CA SER A 133 -17.16 8.40 -19.36
C SER A 133 -17.56 6.98 -18.96
N GLU A 134 -16.61 6.06 -18.74
CA GLU A 134 -16.94 4.71 -18.23
C GLU A 134 -17.21 4.69 -16.71
N LEU A 135 -16.68 5.64 -15.95
CA LEU A 135 -16.94 5.75 -14.50
C LEU A 135 -18.31 6.39 -14.19
N SER A 136 -18.84 7.22 -15.09
CA SER A 136 -20.06 8.01 -14.87
C SER A 136 -21.42 7.26 -15.00
N PRO A 137 -21.62 6.23 -15.84
CA PRO A 137 -22.94 5.61 -16.02
C PRO A 137 -23.38 4.72 -14.85
N LEU A 138 -22.52 4.41 -13.87
CA LEU A 138 -22.89 3.59 -12.71
C LEU A 138 -23.31 4.39 -11.46
N LYS A 139 -23.34 5.74 -11.52
CA LYS A 139 -23.75 6.59 -10.38
C LYS A 139 -25.10 7.28 -10.58
N GLY A 140 -25.96 6.75 -11.44
CA GLY A 140 -27.27 7.35 -11.66
C GLY A 140 -28.27 6.39 -12.27
N ILE A 141 -28.85 5.53 -11.45
CA ILE A 141 -30.23 5.03 -11.62
C ILE A 141 -30.82 4.92 -10.19
N PRO A 142 -32.05 5.43 -9.98
CA PRO A 142 -32.59 5.91 -8.69
C PRO A 142 -32.86 4.85 -7.61
#